data_AF-A0A8K0NMH2-F1
#
_entry.id   AF-A0A8K0NMH2-F1
#
_cell.length_a   1.000
_cell.length_b   1.000
_cell.length_c   1.000
_cell.angle_alpha   90.00
_cell.angle_beta   90.00
_cell.angle_gamma   90.00
#
_symmetry.space_group_name_H-M   'P 1'
#
loop_
_entity.id
_entity.type
_entity.pdbx_description
1 polymer ?
#
loop_
_entity_poly.entity_id
_entity_poly.type
_entity_poly.pdbx_seq_one_letter_code
_entity_poly.pdbx_strand_id
1 'polypeptide(L)' 'MTTSLTAWGIQDQVLSVICDNASANDVMVKKLSEHEWKRFGETGRVRCFAHVLNLVVGVSRIKFMVFRRLTFLDV' A
#
# COMPACT_ATOMS: atom_id res chain seq x y z
N MET A 1 -19.67 -11.09 4.90
CA MET A 1 -19.17 -9.79 5.41
C MET A 1 -18.71 -9.01 4.19
N THR A 2 -19.50 -8.06 3.69
CA THR A 2 -19.18 -7.30 2.48
C THR A 2 -18.17 -6.21 2.82
N THR A 3 -17.02 -6.19 2.15
CA THR A 3 -16.06 -5.09 2.30
C THR A 3 -16.59 -3.81 1.67
N SER A 4 -16.06 -2.67 2.11
CA SER A 4 -16.50 -1.34 1.66
C SER A 4 -16.53 -1.25 0.14
N LEU A 5 -15.49 -1.68 -0.57
CA LEU A 5 -15.44 -1.64 -2.05
C LEU A 5 -16.51 -2.47 -2.74
N THR A 6 -16.85 -3.64 -2.18
CA THR A 6 -17.93 -4.50 -2.68
C THR A 6 -19.29 -3.86 -2.44
N ALA A 7 -19.47 -3.18 -1.31
CA ALA A 7 -20.69 -2.41 -1.02
C ALA A 7 -20.88 -1.24 -2.00
N TRP A 8 -19.78 -0.67 -2.51
CA TRP A 8 -19.80 0.38 -3.53
C TRP A 8 -19.83 -0.17 -4.97
N GLY A 9 -19.71 -1.49 -5.18
CA GLY A 9 -19.74 -2.12 -6.51
C GLY A 9 -18.53 -1.80 -7.41
N ILE A 10 -17.42 -1.33 -6.82
CA ILE A 10 -16.22 -0.87 -7.55
C ILE A 10 -15.03 -1.83 -7.43
N GLN A 11 -15.21 -3.01 -6.84
CA GLN A 11 -14.14 -3.98 -6.62
C GLN A 11 -13.42 -4.41 -7.91
N ASP A 12 -14.15 -4.46 -9.04
CA ASP A 12 -13.60 -4.82 -10.35
C ASP A 12 -12.98 -3.65 -11.11
N GLN A 13 -13.10 -2.43 -10.57
CA GLN A 13 -12.54 -1.20 -11.13
C GLN A 13 -11.19 -0.81 -10.54
N VAL A 14 -10.73 -1.51 -9.50
CA VAL A 14 -9.43 -1.29 -8.88
C VAL A 14 -8.34 -1.91 -9.76
N LEU A 15 -7.54 -1.06 -10.42
CA LEU A 15 -6.47 -1.49 -11.34
C LEU A 15 -5.16 -1.84 -10.62
N SER A 16 -4.75 -1.03 -9.64
CA SER A 16 -3.47 -1.18 -8.94
C SER A 16 -3.48 -0.48 -7.58
N VAL A 17 -2.63 -0.93 -6.65
CA VAL A 17 -2.40 -0.30 -5.35
C VAL A 17 -0.94 0.09 -5.23
N ILE A 18 -0.73 1.32 -4.78
CA ILE A 18 0.59 1.88 -4.52
C ILE A 18 0.88 1.77 -3.02
N CYS A 19 1.93 1.04 -2.64
CA CYS A 19 2.33 0.85 -1.24
C CYS A 19 3.78 1.29 -1.01
N ASP A 20 4.15 1.56 0.24
CA ASP A 20 5.55 1.72 0.64
C ASP A 20 6.34 0.42 0.45
N ASN A 21 7.67 0.53 0.49
CA ASN A 21 8.58 -0.60 0.27
C ASN A 21 8.78 -1.44 1.55
N ALA A 22 7.68 -1.87 2.16
CA ALA A 22 7.67 -2.79 3.29
C ALA A 22 7.25 -4.19 2.81
N SER A 23 7.93 -5.23 3.31
CA SER A 23 7.63 -6.63 3.01
C SER A 23 6.27 -7.08 3.59
N ALA A 24 5.80 -6.41 4.65
CA ALA A 24 4.44 -6.63 5.18
C ALA A 24 3.35 -6.44 4.12
N ASN A 25 3.58 -5.53 3.15
CA ASN A 25 2.65 -5.30 2.06
C ASN A 25 2.64 -6.44 1.02
N ASP A 26 3.66 -7.30 0.98
CA ASP A 26 3.69 -8.47 0.09
C ASP A 26 2.55 -9.44 0.46
N VAL A 27 2.43 -9.71 1.77
CA VAL A 27 1.39 -10.57 2.33
C VAL A 27 0.00 -9.98 2.13
N MET A 28 -0.13 -8.65 2.30
CA MET A 28 -1.40 -7.94 2.15
C MET A 28 -1.90 -7.96 0.70
N VAL A 29 -1.03 -7.70 -0.28
CA VAL A 29 -1.40 -7.79 -1.71
C VAL A 29 -1.80 -9.21 -2.11
N LYS A 30 -1.06 -10.22 -1.64
CA LYS A 30 -1.40 -11.62 -1.91
C LYS A 30 -2.82 -11.95 -1.40
N LYS A 31 -3.13 -11.60 -0.15
CA LYS A 31 -4.46 -11.82 0.44
C LYS A 31 -5.57 -11.08 -0.33
N LEU A 32 -5.31 -9.85 -0.79
CA LEU A 32 -6.27 -9.08 -1.58
C LEU A 32 -6.57 -9.74 -2.94
N SER A 33 -5.55 -10.27 -3.61
CA SER A 33 -5.71 -11.00 -4.88
C SER A 33 -6.49 -12.31 -4.73
N GLU A 34 -6.35 -13.00 -3.58
CA GLU A 34 -7.00 -14.28 -3.32
C GLU A 34 -8.47 -14.15 -2.91
N HIS A 35 -8.85 -13.08 -2.20
CA HIS A 35 -10.18 -12.95 -1.62
C HIS A 35 -11.13 -12.05 -2.40
N GLU A 36 -10.71 -10.85 -2.77
CA GLU A 36 -11.67 -9.78 -3.08
C GLU A 36 -11.52 -9.22 -4.49
N TRP A 37 -10.28 -9.14 -4.98
CA TRP A 37 -10.00 -8.43 -6.22
C TRP A 37 -9.39 -9.41 -7.23
N LYS A 38 -10.21 -10.32 -7.76
CA LYS A 38 -9.73 -11.36 -8.71
C LYS A 38 -9.08 -10.78 -9.97
N ARG A 39 -9.43 -9.55 -10.38
CA ARG A 39 -8.76 -8.80 -11.48
C ARG A 39 -7.44 -8.16 -11.07
N PHE A 40 -7.20 -8.04 -9.77
CA PHE A 40 -5.98 -7.55 -9.18
C PHE A 40 -4.98 -8.72 -9.05
N GLY A 41 -4.28 -9.01 -10.14
CA GLY A 41 -3.21 -10.02 -10.14
C GLY A 41 -1.95 -9.56 -9.39
N GLU A 42 -0.92 -10.41 -9.35
CA GLU A 42 0.40 -10.08 -8.77
C GLU A 42 1.04 -8.81 -9.38
N THR A 43 0.66 -8.45 -10.61
CA THR A 43 1.10 -7.25 -11.33
C THR A 43 0.41 -5.96 -10.87
N GLY A 44 -0.61 -6.03 -10.01
CA GLY A 44 -1.36 -4.87 -9.52
C GLY A 44 -0.65 -4.06 -8.44
N ARG A 45 0.50 -4.51 -7.91
CA ARG A 45 1.25 -3.76 -6.92
C ARG A 45 2.29 -2.85 -7.56
N VAL A 46 2.19 -1.56 -7.27
CA VAL A 46 3.22 -0.57 -7.57
C VAL A 46 3.88 -0.15 -6.26
N ARG A 47 5.22 -0.02 -6.26
CA ARG A 47 5.95 0.55 -5.12
C ARG A 47 5.92 2.06 -5.20
N CYS A 48 5.75 2.72 -4.06
CA CYS A 48 5.80 4.16 -3.96
C CYS A 48 7.16 4.68 -4.45
N PHE A 49 7.15 5.47 -5.53
CA PHE A 49 8.35 6.01 -6.15
C PHE A 49 9.21 6.82 -5.17
N ALA A 50 8.58 7.59 -4.28
CA ALA A 50 9.28 8.35 -3.24
C ALA A 50 10.11 7.44 -2.30
N HIS A 51 9.60 6.25 -1.97
CA HIS A 51 10.33 5.29 -1.14
C HIS A 51 11.50 4.66 -1.91
N VAL A 52 11.31 4.37 -3.21
CA VAL A 52 12.39 3.86 -4.07
C VAL A 52 13.50 4.91 -4.21
N LEU A 53 13.15 6.19 -4.40
CA LEU A 53 14.12 7.27 -4.44
C LEU A 53 14.90 7.41 -3.12
N ASN A 54 14.23 7.26 -1.97
CA ASN A 54 14.89 7.30 -0.67
C ASN A 54 15.89 6.13 -0.47
N LEU A 55 15.67 4.99 -1.14
CA LEU A 55 16.60 3.86 -1.14
C LEU A 55 17.80 4.09 -2.08
N VAL A 56 17.56 4.58 -3.30
CA VAL A 56 18.61 4.78 -4.32
C VAL A 56 19.55 5.92 -3.97
N VAL A 57 19.01 7.03 -3.45
CA VAL A 57 19.81 8.22 -3.09
C VAL A 57 20.57 7.99 -1.77
N GLY A 58 20.26 6.92 -1.04
CA GLY A 58 21.06 6.45 0.08
C GLY A 58 21.17 7.47 1.22
N VAL A 59 20.09 8.18 1.58
CA VAL A 59 20.08 9.01 2.80
C VAL A 59 18.65 9.40 3.19
N SER A 60 18.12 8.70 4.19
CA SER A 60 17.44 9.15 5.42
C SER A 60 16.66 10.48 5.52
N ARG A 61 16.39 11.27 4.48
CA ARG A 61 15.78 12.61 4.63
C ARG A 61 14.83 13.09 3.53
N ILE A 62 14.44 12.28 2.54
CA ILE A 62 13.26 12.64 1.75
C ILE A 62 12.01 12.31 2.57
N LYS A 63 11.66 13.19 3.53
CA LYS A 63 10.39 13.14 4.24
C LYS A 63 9.25 13.54 3.27
N PHE A 64 8.86 12.64 2.37
CA PHE A 64 7.49 12.67 1.88
C PHE A 64 6.62 12.04 2.97
N MET A 65 6.27 12.87 3.95
CA MET A 65 5.45 12.50 5.09
C MET A 65 3.98 12.54 4.69
N VAL A 66 3.39 11.39 4.40
CA VAL A 66 1.98 11.16 4.76
C VAL A 66 2.01 10.47 6.12
N PHE A 67 1.87 11.29 7.16
CA PHE A 67 1.49 10.97 8.54
C PHE A 67 2.25 9.81 9.25
N ARG A 68 3.49 10.08 9.68
CA ARG A 68 4.05 9.36 10.83
C ARG A 68 3.41 9.95 12.09
N ARG A 69 2.50 9.20 12.74
CA ARG A 69 1.87 9.55 14.01
C ARG A 69 2.96 9.93 15.02
N LEU A 70 3.07 11.22 15.33
CA LEU A 70 3.76 11.70 16.52
C LEU A 70 2.91 11.26 17.71
N THR A 71 3.28 10.18 18.37
CA THR A 71 2.93 10.01 19.79
C THR A 71 3.95 10.82 20.59
N PHE A 72 3.69 12.12 20.71
CA PHE A 72 4.12 12.89 21.88
C PHE A 72 3.12 12.61 23.00
N LEU A 73 3.63 12.39 24.21
CA LEU A 73 2.97 11.94 25.46
C LEU A 73 2.93 10.42 25.63
N ASP A 74 3.94 9.87 26.32
CA ASP A 74 3.79 9.46 27.73
C ASP A 74 5.15 9.00 28.30
N VAL A 75 5.57 9.69 29.39
CA VAL A 75 6.78 9.59 30.24
C VAL A 75 8.07 10.24 29.71
#